data_AF-K9UQY2-F1
#
_entry.id   AF-K9UQY2-F1
#
_cell.length_a   1.000
_cell.length_b   1.000
_cell.length_c   1.000
_cell.angle_alpha   90.00
_cell.angle_beta   90.00
_cell.angle_gamma   90.00
#
_symmetry.space_group_name_H-M   'P 1'
#
loop_
_entity.id
_entity.type
_entity.pdbx_description
1 polymer ?
#
loop_
_entity_poly.entity_id
_entity_poly.type
_entity_poly.pdbx_seq_one_letter_code
_entity_poly.pdbx_strand_id
1 'polypeptide(L)'
;MRLTMKGKNGSLNQFTQKVKNKHGDVIEYPKVNGIRDPNNSKHWRWKLTWKEKIDNRWLTRGLRVKPSQVAKVQKSIARNVGIEEIREFLS
;
A
#
# COMPACT_ATOMS: atom_id res chain seq x y z
N MET A 1 7.88 -11.76 -5.41
CA MET A 1 7.03 -10.93 -6.29
C MET A 1 6.38 -9.81 -5.47
N ARG A 2 6.39 -8.55 -5.93
CA ARG A 2 5.62 -7.45 -5.32
C ARG A 2 4.28 -7.35 -6.03
N LEU A 3 3.18 -7.55 -5.32
CA LEU A 3 1.84 -7.33 -5.81
C LEU A 3 1.55 -5.82 -5.85
N THR A 4 1.21 -5.36 -7.04
CA THR A 4 0.61 -4.07 -7.28
C THR A 4 -0.73 -4.34 -7.94
N MET A 5 -1.81 -3.97 -7.26
CA MET A 5 -3.14 -4.04 -7.83
C MET A 5 -3.51 -2.67 -8.37
N LYS A 6 -3.76 -2.59 -9.68
CA LYS A 6 -4.08 -1.35 -10.38
C LYS A 6 -5.58 -1.23 -10.58
N GLY A 7 -6.11 -0.04 -10.34
CA GLY A 7 -7.43 0.38 -10.81
C GLY A 7 -7.34 1.69 -11.56
N LYS A 8 -8.49 2.15 -12.06
CA LYS A 8 -8.61 3.40 -12.82
C LYS A 8 -8.15 4.64 -12.02
N ASN A 9 -8.48 4.68 -10.73
CA ASN A 9 -8.30 5.86 -9.89
C ASN A 9 -7.12 5.75 -8.90
N GLY A 10 -6.41 4.62 -8.88
CA GLY A 10 -5.33 4.40 -7.93
C GLY A 10 -4.77 2.99 -7.98
N SER A 11 -3.72 2.73 -7.21
CA SER A 11 -3.08 1.42 -7.11
C SER A 11 -2.73 1.11 -5.66
N LEU A 12 -3.00 -0.12 -5.25
CA LEU A 12 -2.58 -0.63 -3.95
C LEU A 12 -1.28 -1.41 -4.13
N ASN A 13 -0.24 -0.99 -3.42
CA ASN A 13 1.10 -1.56 -3.54
C ASN A 13 1.51 -2.26 -2.24
N GLN A 14 2.05 -3.46 -2.37
CA GLN A 14 2.72 -4.14 -1.27
C GLN A 14 4.22 -3.81 -1.26
N PHE A 15 4.77 -3.58 -0.07
CA PHE A 15 6.19 -3.32 0.09
C PHE A 15 6.68 -3.75 1.48
N THR A 16 8.00 -3.76 1.60
CA THR A 16 8.71 -3.95 2.86
C THR A 16 9.53 -2.70 3.16
N GLN A 17 9.77 -2.42 4.44
CA GLN A 17 10.59 -1.29 4.87
C GLN A 17 11.87 -1.80 5.50
N LYS A 18 13.00 -1.52 4.86
CA LYS A 18 14.32 -1.78 5.45
C LYS A 18 14.69 -0.65 6.40
N VAL A 19 15.11 -1.00 7.61
CA VAL A 19 15.53 -0.07 8.66
C VAL A 19 16.86 -0.56 9.20
N LYS A 20 17.87 0.32 9.22
CA LYS A 20 19.15 0.04 9.87
C LYS A 20 19.01 0.26 11.37
N ASN A 21 19.34 -0.73 12.19
CA ASN A 21 19.29 -0.61 13.64
C ASN A 21 20.55 0.13 14.17
N LYS A 22 20.59 0.39 15.48
CA LYS A 22 21.75 1.05 16.14
C LYS A 22 23.06 0.24 16.05
N HIS A 23 22.96 -1.07 15.86
CA HIS A 23 24.11 -1.98 15.73
C HIS A 23 24.61 -2.10 14.27
N GLY A 24 23.91 -1.48 13.32
CA GLY A 24 24.26 -1.49 11.90
C GLY A 24 23.55 -2.55 11.07
N ASP A 25 22.76 -3.45 11.68
CA ASP A 25 22.02 -4.49 10.96
C ASP A 25 20.83 -3.90 10.19
N VAL A 26 20.58 -4.42 9.00
CA VAL A 26 19.41 -4.07 8.19
C VAL A 26 18.27 -5.02 8.50
N ILE A 27 17.24 -4.51 9.17
CA ILE A 27 16.02 -5.25 9.50
C ILE A 27 14.92 -4.87 8.52
N GLU A 28 14.22 -5.85 7.98
CA GLU A 28 13.11 -5.65 7.07
C GLU A 28 11.75 -5.81 7.78
N TYR A 29 10.86 -4.83 7.63
CA TYR A 29 9.54 -4.80 8.24
C TYR A 29 8.40 -4.96 7.22
N PRO A 30 7.30 -5.66 7.57
CA PRO A 30 7.08 -6.34 8.86
C PRO A 30 8.03 -7.52 9.06
N LYS A 31 8.39 -7.77 10.33
CA LYS A 31 9.14 -8.98 10.69
C LYS A 31 8.21 -10.16 10.50
N VAL A 32 8.65 -11.14 9.69
CA VAL A 32 7.90 -12.36 9.39
C VAL A 32 8.85 -13.52 9.64
N ASN A 33 8.39 -14.52 10.38
CA ASN A 33 9.14 -15.75 10.57
C ASN A 33 8.92 -16.64 9.33
N GLY A 34 10.00 -17.03 8.65
CA GLY A 34 9.94 -17.85 7.44
C GLY A 34 9.61 -17.07 6.16
N ILE A 35 8.98 -17.73 5.20
CA ILE A 35 8.70 -17.19 3.86
C ILE A 35 7.47 -16.29 3.90
N ARG A 36 7.55 -15.11 3.28
CA ARG A 36 6.42 -14.19 3.17
C ARG A 36 5.37 -14.71 2.18
N ASP A 37 4.20 -15.05 2.69
CA ASP A 37 2.99 -15.22 1.88
C ASP A 37 2.56 -13.89 1.20
N PRO A 38 2.49 -13.82 -0.15
CA PRO A 38 2.01 -12.65 -0.89
C PRO A 38 0.55 -12.27 -0.58
N ASN A 39 -0.29 -13.22 -0.18
CA ASN A 39 -1.71 -13.00 0.08
C ASN A 39 -2.01 -12.62 1.53
N ASN A 40 -1.04 -12.80 2.44
CA ASN A 40 -1.20 -12.44 3.83
C ASN A 40 -0.92 -10.95 4.04
N SER A 41 -1.96 -10.16 4.29
CA SER A 41 -1.83 -8.71 4.46
C SER A 41 -0.92 -8.29 5.62
N LYS A 42 -0.72 -9.14 6.65
CA LYS A 42 0.15 -8.84 7.80
C LYS A 42 1.64 -9.00 7.47
N HIS A 43 1.98 -9.69 6.38
CA HIS A 43 3.36 -9.91 5.96
C HIS A 43 3.97 -8.74 5.21
N TRP A 44 3.15 -7.72 4.88
CA TRP A 44 3.54 -6.59 4.05
C TRP A 44 3.11 -5.26 4.67
N ARG A 45 3.80 -4.19 4.28
CA ARG A 45 3.26 -2.84 4.37
C ARG A 45 2.49 -2.55 3.08
N TRP A 46 1.46 -1.73 3.22
CA TRP A 46 0.55 -1.40 2.12
C TRP A 46 0.46 0.10 1.91
N LYS A 47 0.50 0.53 0.66
CA LYS A 47 0.35 1.93 0.27
C LYS A 47 -0.61 2.04 -0.91
N LEU A 48 -1.67 2.81 -0.72
CA LEU A 48 -2.52 3.28 -1.80
C LEU A 48 -1.82 4.47 -2.47
N THR A 49 -1.72 4.47 -3.80
CA THR A 49 -1.11 5.55 -4.57
C THR A 49 -2.02 5.99 -5.71
N TRP A 50 -2.08 7.28 -6.00
CA TRP A 50 -2.86 7.85 -7.10
C TRP A 50 -2.15 9.06 -7.70
N LYS A 51 -2.58 9.45 -8.91
CA LYS A 51 -2.13 10.69 -9.54
C LYS A 51 -3.15 11.78 -9.26
N GLU A 52 -2.66 12.93 -8.82
CA GLU A 52 -3.45 14.12 -8.57
C GLU A 52 -2.82 15.28 -9.35
N LYS A 53 -3.65 16.11 -9.97
CA LYS A 53 -3.17 17.28 -10.73
C LYS A 53 -3.26 18.51 -9.83
N ILE A 54 -2.12 19.12 -9.51
CA ILE A 54 -2.01 20.34 -8.68
C ILE A 54 -1.13 21.34 -9.43
N ASP A 55 -1.58 22.58 -9.56
CA ASP A 55 -0.87 23.66 -10.26
C ASP A 55 -0.37 23.23 -11.65
N ASN A 56 -1.25 22.58 -12.39
CA ASN A 56 -1.00 22.02 -13.72
C ASN A 56 0.08 20.91 -13.80
N ARG A 57 0.55 20.38 -12.66
CA ARG A 57 1.52 19.27 -12.58
C ARG A 57 0.87 18.01 -12.04
N TRP A 58 1.22 16.86 -12.62
CA TRP A 58 0.79 15.55 -12.10
C TRP A 58 1.73 15.10 -10.98
N LEU A 59 1.20 14.98 -9.77
CA LEU A 59 1.91 14.49 -8.60
C LEU A 59 1.40 13.10 -8.22
N THR A 60 2.30 12.22 -7.79
CA THR A 60 1.92 10.93 -7.21
C THR A 60 1.72 11.12 -5.72
N ARG A 61 0.48 10.94 -5.27
CA ARG A 61 0.12 10.91 -3.85
C ARG A 61 0.12 9.47 -3.35
N GLY A 62 0.15 9.32 -2.04
CA GLY A 62 -0.17 8.02 -1.47
C GLY A 62 -0.34 8.02 0.04
N LEU A 63 -1.14 7.05 0.50
CA LEU A 63 -1.57 6.89 1.88
C LEU A 63 -1.22 5.48 2.37
N ARG A 64 -0.79 5.36 3.62
CA ARG A 64 -0.54 4.05 4.24
C ARG A 64 -1.87 3.35 4.51
N VAL A 65 -1.92 2.05 4.24
CA VAL A 65 -3.10 1.21 4.47
C VAL A 65 -2.77 0.21 5.58
N LYS A 66 -3.64 0.09 6.60
CA LYS A 66 -3.47 -0.91 7.65
C LYS A 66 -3.79 -2.31 7.09
N PRO A 67 -3.13 -3.39 7.56
CA PRO A 67 -3.42 -4.75 7.10
C PRO A 67 -4.90 -5.16 7.18
N SER A 68 -5.64 -4.67 8.18
CA SER A 68 -7.08 -4.91 8.34
C SER A 68 -7.94 -4.24 7.27
N GLN A 69 -7.43 -3.20 6.61
CA GLN A 69 -8.16 -2.42 5.60
C GLN A 69 -7.89 -2.92 4.17
N VAL A 70 -6.84 -3.73 3.97
CA VAL A 70 -6.36 -4.18 2.64
C VAL A 70 -7.45 -4.85 1.82
N ALA A 71 -8.17 -5.81 2.38
CA ALA A 71 -9.21 -6.54 1.66
C ALA A 71 -10.33 -5.61 1.16
N LYS A 72 -10.69 -4.59 1.95
CA LYS A 72 -11.71 -3.60 1.56
C LYS A 72 -11.20 -2.70 0.43
N VAL A 73 -9.98 -2.15 0.56
CA VAL A 73 -9.35 -1.36 -0.53
C VAL A 73 -9.22 -2.18 -1.81
N GLN A 74 -8.90 -3.47 -1.70
CA GLN A 74 -8.81 -4.35 -2.85
C GLN A 74 -10.16 -4.47 -3.58
N LYS A 75 -11.24 -4.72 -2.83
CA LYS A 75 -12.60 -4.77 -3.38
C LYS A 75 -13.00 -3.43 -4.02
N SER A 76 -12.68 -2.31 -3.38
CA SER A 76 -13.00 -0.98 -3.91
C SER A 76 -12.28 -0.69 -5.23
N ILE A 77 -10.99 -1.01 -5.33
CA ILE A 77 -10.23 -0.86 -6.57
C ILE A 77 -10.79 -1.77 -7.67
N ALA A 78 -11.10 -3.04 -7.35
CA ALA A 78 -11.67 -3.98 -8.31
C ALA A 78 -13.05 -3.54 -8.84
N ARG A 79 -13.82 -2.81 -8.01
CA ARG A 79 -15.12 -2.21 -8.37
C ARG A 79 -15.01 -0.84 -9.02
N ASN A 80 -13.80 -0.34 -9.30
CA ASN A 80 -13.56 1.00 -9.83
C ASN A 80 -14.13 2.14 -8.97
N VAL A 81 -14.18 1.96 -7.65
CA VAL A 81 -14.57 3.00 -6.71
C VAL A 81 -13.64 4.23 -6.84
N GLY A 82 -14.20 5.42 -6.64
CA GLY A 82 -13.46 6.69 -6.69
C GLY A 82 -12.34 6.74 -5.64
N ILE A 83 -11.24 7.41 -5.95
CA ILE A 83 -10.12 7.51 -5.01
C ILE A 83 -10.50 8.26 -3.73
N GLU A 84 -11.34 9.29 -3.83
CA GLU A 84 -11.80 10.08 -2.69
C GLU A 84 -12.62 9.22 -1.71
N GLU A 85 -13.53 8.39 -2.21
CA GLU A 85 -14.32 7.46 -1.38
C GLU A 85 -13.42 6.42 -0.68
N ILE A 86 -12.39 5.91 -1.37
CA ILE A 86 -11.41 5.01 -0.76
C ILE A 86 -10.62 5.74 0.33
N ARG A 87 -10.30 7.03 0.14
CA ARG A 87 -9.57 7.84 1.12
C ARG A 87 -10.40 8.11 2.37
N GLU A 88 -11.69 8.42 2.23
CA GLU A 88 -12.59 8.63 3.38
C GLU A 88 -12.64 7.42 4.31
N PHE A 89 -12.64 6.21 3.75
CA PHE A 89 -12.55 4.98 4.54
C PHE A 89 -11.22 4.80 5.28
N LEU A 90 -10.13 5.36 4.75
CA LEU A 90 -8.78 5.17 5.29
C LEU A 90 -8.40 6.23 6.33
N SER A 91 -9.16 7.31 6.44
CA SER A 91 -9.00 8.36 7.45
C SER A 91 -9.38 7.88 8.85
#